data_AF-A0A4P5RH61-F1
#
_entry.id   AF-A0A4P5RH61-F1
#
_cell.length_a   1.000
_cell.length_b   1.000
_cell.length_c   1.000
_cell.angle_alpha   90.00
_cell.angle_beta   90.00
_cell.angle_gamma   90.00
#
_symmetry.space_group_name_H-M   'P 1'
#
loop_
_entity.id
_entity.type
_entity.pdbx_description
1 polymer ?
#
loop_
_entity_poly.entity_id
_entity_poly.type
_entity_poly.pdbx_seq_one_letter_code
_entity_poly.pdbx_strand_id
1 'polypeptide(L)'
;MKAQRIRRNAFFGVLAGVLAAGLVTIPSSQAAGTIKIGYINATIGPFAGPAPQITIGLNIALKEINSTVGGKKIVVIEEATDATPQLAIEKAKKLIEKDKVDILFGPLSGDEGVAIANLSKKYPKVTFINTTASASEATNQVKSSNFFRFHGDAAQWSGGVGEIAYNLLGYRKVAIIADDYSFPYANAGGFATGFCKAGGVIVGAQWPALGTKDYSSQIAALPKDVDAIYAGLGGADAVQFLKQAVQFGLKKPLIGGAILVDGTVLGSKADIGDAALNTIGGGPVPDDSYSTPEYDKFKAQLTAAGTGPNIFSVLGYNSAKSMLAGLVAVKGDLSNGQAAYRKVLSNLKWNTPTGPLSMDKNRNAIVSNFIYQVISDGKGGFKTKSLKRQDKVAQGTKVFGRVNSCADVK
;
A
#
# COMPACT_ATOMS: atom_id res chain seq x y z
N MET A 1 28.47 -81.92 -0.20
CA MET A 1 29.66 -82.80 -0.26
C MET A 1 30.80 -82.06 -0.95
N LYS A 2 32.02 -82.28 -0.46
CA LYS A 2 33.34 -81.81 -0.96
C LYS A 2 33.79 -80.41 -0.52
N ALA A 3 34.43 -80.44 0.65
CA ALA A 3 35.48 -79.51 1.06
C ALA A 3 36.71 -79.65 0.14
N GLN A 4 37.43 -78.56 -0.09
CA GLN A 4 38.80 -78.62 -0.59
C GLN A 4 39.66 -77.55 0.12
N ARG A 5 40.55 -78.04 1.00
CA ARG A 5 41.68 -77.33 1.59
C ARG A 5 42.88 -77.44 0.65
N ILE A 6 43.59 -76.35 0.34
CA ILE A 6 45.06 -76.30 0.09
C ILE A 6 45.50 -74.83 0.36
N ARG A 7 46.13 -74.49 1.50
CA ARG A 7 47.58 -74.45 1.85
C ARG A 7 48.48 -73.53 0.98
N ARG A 8 48.93 -72.45 1.65
CA ARG A 8 50.28 -71.84 1.72
C ARG A 8 51.08 -71.59 0.42
N ASN A 9 51.45 -70.34 0.19
CA ASN A 9 52.85 -69.90 0.33
C ASN A 9 52.98 -68.37 0.33
N ALA A 10 53.85 -67.89 1.21
CA ALA A 10 54.27 -66.49 1.35
C ALA A 10 55.30 -66.14 0.28
N PHE A 11 55.32 -64.89 -0.19
CA PHE A 11 56.57 -64.20 -0.56
C PHE A 11 56.40 -62.67 -0.45
N PHE A 12 57.46 -62.06 0.06
CA PHE A 12 57.68 -60.65 0.37
C PHE A 12 57.55 -59.71 -0.83
N GLY A 13 57.13 -58.47 -0.57
CA GLY A 13 57.24 -57.36 -1.51
C GLY A 13 56.79 -56.04 -0.88
N VAL A 14 57.72 -55.35 -0.21
CA VAL A 14 57.55 -54.00 0.32
C VAL A 14 57.42 -53.01 -0.85
N LEU A 15 56.34 -52.24 -0.91
CA LEU A 15 56.32 -50.96 -1.60
C LEU A 15 55.47 -49.96 -0.79
N ALA A 16 56.16 -49.05 -0.10
CA ALA A 16 55.58 -47.93 0.61
C ALA A 16 55.10 -46.88 -0.40
N GLY A 17 53.78 -46.82 -0.63
CA GLY A 17 53.12 -45.74 -1.36
C GLY A 17 52.34 -44.86 -0.39
N VAL A 18 52.94 -43.73 0.01
CA VAL A 18 52.23 -42.66 0.74
C VAL A 18 51.30 -41.95 -0.26
N LEU A 19 50.04 -42.37 -0.34
CA LEU A 19 48.99 -41.54 -0.92
C LEU A 19 48.50 -40.57 0.16
N ALA A 20 48.97 -39.33 0.08
CA ALA A 20 48.36 -38.21 0.76
C ALA A 20 46.93 -38.01 0.22
N ALA A 21 45.94 -38.54 0.94
CA ALA A 21 44.54 -38.23 0.72
C ALA A 21 44.34 -36.75 1.09
N GLY A 22 44.41 -35.88 0.08
CA GLY A 22 43.97 -34.49 0.21
C GLY A 22 42.51 -34.49 0.65
N LEU A 23 42.24 -34.07 1.89
CA LEU A 23 40.89 -33.70 2.30
C LEU A 23 40.45 -32.54 1.40
N VAL A 24 39.70 -32.86 0.36
CA VAL A 24 38.85 -31.88 -0.31
C VAL A 24 37.78 -31.52 0.70
N THR A 25 38.00 -30.43 1.45
CA THR A 25 36.95 -29.78 2.21
C THR A 25 35.95 -29.26 1.20
N ILE A 26 34.94 -30.07 0.87
CA ILE A 26 33.75 -29.60 0.18
C ILE A 26 33.17 -28.52 1.09
N PRO A 27 33.09 -27.24 0.67
CA PRO A 27 32.41 -26.24 1.48
C PRO A 27 31.01 -26.77 1.75
N SER A 28 30.70 -26.98 3.02
CA SER A 28 29.35 -27.32 3.45
C SER A 28 28.45 -26.25 2.86
N SER A 29 27.65 -26.63 1.87
CA SER A 29 26.50 -25.86 1.42
C SER A 29 25.70 -25.54 2.67
N GLN A 30 25.85 -24.31 3.17
CA GLN A 30 25.06 -23.79 4.27
C GLN A 30 23.62 -24.00 3.80
N ALA A 31 22.88 -24.90 4.46
CA ALA A 31 21.50 -25.19 4.08
C ALA A 31 20.78 -23.84 3.88
N ALA A 32 20.40 -23.56 2.63
CA ALA A 32 19.86 -22.27 2.26
C ALA A 32 18.64 -21.99 3.14
N GLY A 33 18.78 -21.06 4.08
CA GLY A 33 17.70 -20.71 5.00
C GLY A 33 16.50 -20.16 4.23
N THR A 34 15.33 -20.18 4.84
CA THR A 34 14.13 -19.53 4.28
C THR A 34 13.82 -18.28 5.09
N ILE A 35 13.44 -17.20 4.41
CA ILE A 35 12.80 -16.03 5.03
C ILE A 35 11.30 -16.12 4.73
N LYS A 36 10.48 -16.21 5.78
CA LYS A 36 9.03 -16.29 5.68
C LYS A 36 8.41 -14.91 5.84
N ILE A 37 7.59 -14.51 4.88
CA ILE A 37 6.82 -13.27 4.91
C ILE A 37 5.34 -13.65 5.06
N GLY A 38 4.71 -13.21 6.15
CA GLY A 38 3.27 -13.32 6.30
C GLY A 38 2.59 -12.14 5.63
N TYR A 39 1.76 -12.39 4.64
CA TYR A 39 1.07 -11.37 3.87
C TYR A 39 -0.41 -11.33 4.22
N ILE A 40 -0.93 -10.17 4.59
CA ILE A 40 -2.37 -9.98 4.86
C ILE A 40 -2.92 -8.99 3.84
N ASN A 41 -4.02 -9.39 3.20
CA ASN A 41 -4.70 -8.58 2.19
C ASN A 41 -6.23 -8.69 2.29
N ALA A 42 -6.94 -7.61 1.99
CA ALA A 42 -8.41 -7.55 2.11
C ALA A 42 -9.10 -8.07 0.84
N THR A 43 -8.98 -9.37 0.58
CA THR A 43 -9.55 -10.05 -0.59
C THR A 43 -11.01 -10.46 -0.40
N ILE A 44 -11.62 -10.12 0.74
CA ILE A 44 -13.06 -10.33 1.04
C ILE A 44 -13.73 -8.94 1.19
N GLY A 45 -14.96 -8.82 0.71
CA GLY A 45 -15.77 -7.62 0.93
C GLY A 45 -15.41 -6.44 0.01
N PRO A 46 -15.49 -5.18 0.51
CA PRO A 46 -15.51 -3.97 -0.33
C PRO A 46 -14.22 -3.73 -1.13
N PHE A 47 -13.09 -4.27 -0.67
CA PHE A 47 -11.79 -4.13 -1.32
C PHE A 47 -11.33 -5.38 -2.08
N ALA A 48 -12.17 -6.41 -2.21
CA ALA A 48 -11.82 -7.63 -2.93
C ALA A 48 -11.41 -7.38 -4.39
N GLY A 49 -12.02 -6.39 -5.05
CA GLY A 49 -11.68 -5.98 -6.42
C GLY A 49 -10.29 -5.36 -6.56
N PRO A 50 -9.92 -4.31 -5.78
CA PRO A 50 -8.59 -3.71 -5.85
C PRO A 50 -7.47 -4.52 -5.17
N ALA A 51 -7.75 -5.38 -4.19
CA ALA A 51 -6.75 -6.10 -3.41
C ALA A 51 -5.68 -6.87 -4.25
N PRO A 52 -6.02 -7.55 -5.36
CA PRO A 52 -5.04 -8.22 -6.21
C PRO A 52 -3.94 -7.31 -6.78
N GLN A 53 -4.21 -6.01 -6.93
CA GLN A 53 -3.23 -5.04 -7.43
C GLN A 53 -2.03 -4.89 -6.48
N ILE A 54 -2.25 -5.03 -5.17
CA ILE A 54 -1.18 -5.03 -4.16
C ILE A 54 -0.28 -6.25 -4.36
N THR A 55 -0.89 -7.42 -4.58
CA THR A 55 -0.19 -8.68 -4.85
C THR A 55 0.63 -8.60 -6.15
N ILE A 56 0.12 -7.94 -7.20
CA ILE A 56 0.89 -7.65 -8.42
C ILE A 56 2.14 -6.82 -8.08
N GLY A 57 2.00 -5.72 -7.33
CA GLY A 57 3.13 -4.90 -6.90
C GLY A 57 4.19 -5.68 -6.09
N LEU A 58 3.74 -6.50 -5.14
CA LEU A 58 4.59 -7.41 -4.37
C LEU A 58 5.37 -8.37 -5.27
N ASN A 59 4.69 -9.01 -6.22
CA ASN A 59 5.28 -10.01 -7.11
C ASN A 59 6.29 -9.38 -8.07
N ILE A 60 6.05 -8.16 -8.56
CA ILE A 60 7.04 -7.42 -9.37
C ILE A 60 8.31 -7.20 -8.54
N ALA A 61 8.19 -6.73 -7.30
CA ALA A 61 9.35 -6.48 -6.43
C ALA A 61 10.12 -7.77 -6.08
N LEU A 62 9.42 -8.87 -5.81
CA LEU A 62 10.04 -10.18 -5.55
C LEU A 62 10.78 -10.72 -6.77
N LYS A 63 10.19 -10.58 -7.97
CA LYS A 63 10.80 -11.02 -9.24
C LYS A 63 12.13 -10.30 -9.51
N GLU A 64 12.24 -9.03 -9.17
CA GLU A 64 13.47 -8.25 -9.36
C GLU A 64 14.69 -8.79 -8.60
N ILE A 65 14.46 -9.54 -7.51
CA ILE A 65 15.51 -10.18 -6.71
C ILE A 65 15.47 -11.71 -6.80
N ASN A 66 14.74 -12.27 -7.76
CA ASN A 66 14.53 -13.71 -7.92
C ASN A 66 14.05 -14.41 -6.63
N SER A 67 13.25 -13.71 -5.82
CA SER A 67 12.75 -14.18 -4.52
C SER A 67 13.83 -14.75 -3.60
N THR A 68 15.05 -14.23 -3.67
CA THR A 68 16.22 -14.72 -2.91
C THR A 68 17.04 -13.56 -2.37
N VAL A 69 17.52 -13.67 -1.13
CA VAL A 69 18.42 -12.69 -0.50
C VAL A 69 19.47 -13.40 0.33
N GLY A 70 20.75 -13.07 0.13
CA GLY A 70 21.84 -13.64 0.93
C GLY A 70 21.89 -15.17 0.91
N GLY A 71 21.54 -15.78 -0.23
CA GLY A 71 21.43 -17.24 -0.38
C GLY A 71 20.18 -17.87 0.25
N LYS A 72 19.28 -17.07 0.85
CA LYS A 72 18.03 -17.53 1.45
C LYS A 72 16.84 -17.35 0.51
N LYS A 73 15.98 -18.35 0.40
CA LYS A 73 14.73 -18.26 -0.37
C LYS A 73 13.69 -17.45 0.41
N ILE A 74 12.94 -16.60 -0.27
CA ILE A 74 11.78 -15.90 0.29
C ILE A 74 10.52 -16.72 0.00
N VAL A 75 9.72 -16.97 1.04
CA VAL A 75 8.43 -17.64 0.95
C VAL A 75 7.36 -16.71 1.51
N VAL A 76 6.31 -16.45 0.73
CA VAL A 76 5.16 -15.66 1.15
C VAL A 76 4.04 -16.61 1.57
N ILE A 77 3.42 -16.33 2.72
CA ILE A 77 2.25 -17.05 3.24
C ILE A 77 1.14 -16.02 3.37
N GLU A 78 0.12 -16.12 2.52
CA GLU A 78 -0.97 -15.14 2.44
C GLU A 78 -2.18 -15.56 3.30
N GLU A 79 -2.81 -14.59 3.94
CA GLU A 79 -4.09 -14.72 4.62
C GLU A 79 -5.06 -13.62 4.15
N ALA A 80 -6.31 -14.02 3.94
CA ALA A 80 -7.39 -13.14 3.51
C ALA A 80 -8.05 -12.45 4.72
N THR A 81 -8.45 -11.20 4.52
CA THR A 81 -9.22 -10.39 5.46
C THR A 81 -10.42 -9.74 4.77
N ASP A 82 -11.35 -9.25 5.57
CA ASP A 82 -12.63 -8.65 5.17
C ASP A 82 -12.66 -7.13 5.42
N ALA A 83 -11.49 -6.50 5.50
CA ALA A 83 -11.28 -5.09 5.85
C ALA A 83 -11.58 -4.74 7.32
N THR A 84 -11.80 -5.73 8.20
CA THR A 84 -12.08 -5.51 9.63
C THR A 84 -10.86 -5.71 10.54
N PRO A 85 -10.70 -4.88 11.59
CA PRO A 85 -9.64 -5.04 12.60
C PRO A 85 -9.57 -6.44 13.23
N GLN A 86 -10.73 -7.05 13.49
CA GLN A 86 -10.86 -8.31 14.22
C GLN A 86 -10.23 -9.44 13.42
N LEU A 87 -10.61 -9.60 12.15
CA LEU A 87 -10.08 -10.65 11.30
C LEU A 87 -8.60 -10.40 10.98
N ALA A 88 -8.19 -9.15 10.73
CA ALA A 88 -6.79 -8.83 10.50
C ALA A 88 -5.89 -9.21 11.69
N ILE A 89 -6.32 -8.94 12.94
CA ILE A 89 -5.59 -9.37 14.13
C ILE A 89 -5.51 -10.90 14.22
N GLU A 90 -6.61 -11.60 13.96
CA GLU A 90 -6.63 -13.07 13.98
C GLU A 90 -5.62 -13.65 12.98
N LYS A 91 -5.65 -13.17 11.72
CA LYS A 91 -4.75 -13.65 10.67
C LYS A 91 -3.29 -13.31 10.94
N ALA A 92 -3.00 -12.11 11.44
CA ALA A 92 -1.65 -11.74 11.85
C ALA A 92 -1.11 -12.63 12.96
N LYS A 93 -1.93 -12.93 13.98
CA LYS A 93 -1.53 -13.86 15.05
C LYS A 93 -1.28 -15.26 14.51
N LYS A 94 -2.15 -15.78 13.64
CA LYS A 94 -1.92 -17.09 12.99
C LYS A 94 -0.57 -17.11 12.27
N LEU A 95 -0.30 -16.11 11.42
CA LEU A 95 0.96 -16.03 10.66
C LEU A 95 2.18 -16.01 11.58
N ILE A 96 2.13 -15.22 12.65
CA ILE A 96 3.26 -15.07 13.59
C ILE A 96 3.42 -16.30 14.50
N GLU A 97 2.33 -16.77 15.09
CA GLU A 97 2.36 -17.78 16.16
C GLU A 97 2.35 -19.21 15.62
N LYS A 98 1.64 -19.47 14.51
CA LYS A 98 1.54 -20.80 13.91
C LYS A 98 2.50 -20.96 12.74
N ASP A 99 2.45 -20.05 11.77
CA ASP A 99 3.25 -20.18 10.54
C ASP A 99 4.71 -19.74 10.73
N LYS A 100 4.99 -19.06 11.85
CA LYS A 100 6.31 -18.59 12.28
C LYS A 100 6.96 -17.69 11.22
N VAL A 101 6.21 -16.72 10.73
CA VAL A 101 6.75 -15.75 9.76
C VAL A 101 7.79 -14.84 10.42
N ASP A 102 8.81 -14.46 9.66
CA ASP A 102 9.86 -13.56 10.12
C ASP A 102 9.43 -12.09 10.04
N ILE A 103 8.65 -11.75 9.01
CA ILE A 103 8.16 -10.39 8.73
C ILE A 103 6.66 -10.48 8.45
N LEU A 104 5.88 -9.54 8.98
CA LEU A 104 4.49 -9.34 8.57
C LEU A 104 4.41 -8.20 7.54
N PHE A 105 3.74 -8.44 6.42
CA PHE A 105 3.50 -7.52 5.32
C PHE A 105 1.99 -7.33 5.17
N GLY A 106 1.46 -6.14 5.44
CA GLY A 106 0.02 -5.88 5.49
C GLY A 106 -0.32 -4.76 6.47
N PRO A 107 -1.56 -4.25 6.49
CA PRO A 107 -2.73 -4.70 5.71
C PRO A 107 -3.21 -3.63 4.69
N LEU A 108 -4.41 -3.83 4.12
CA LEU A 108 -5.02 -2.92 3.14
C LEU A 108 -5.83 -1.80 3.80
N SER A 109 -6.81 -2.15 4.65
CA SER A 109 -7.74 -1.17 5.20
C SER A 109 -7.08 -0.29 6.26
N GLY A 110 -7.50 0.97 6.35
CA GLY A 110 -7.02 1.91 7.37
C GLY A 110 -7.20 1.37 8.79
N ASP A 111 -8.38 0.82 9.09
CA ASP A 111 -8.72 0.34 10.44
C ASP A 111 -7.91 -0.92 10.79
N GLU A 112 -7.70 -1.81 9.81
CA GLU A 112 -6.77 -2.92 9.95
C GLU A 112 -5.36 -2.40 10.22
N GLY A 113 -4.91 -1.36 9.50
CA GLY A 113 -3.58 -0.77 9.68
C GLY A 113 -3.36 -0.25 11.10
N VAL A 114 -4.34 0.45 11.67
CA VAL A 114 -4.30 0.91 13.07
C VAL A 114 -4.27 -0.28 14.05
N ALA A 115 -5.07 -1.32 13.78
CA ALA A 115 -5.11 -2.52 14.60
C ALA A 115 -3.80 -3.31 14.57
N ILE A 116 -3.23 -3.52 13.38
CA ILE A 116 -1.95 -4.20 13.16
C ILE A 116 -0.79 -3.38 13.74
N ALA A 117 -0.81 -2.05 13.62
CA ALA A 117 0.18 -1.19 14.26
C ALA A 117 0.14 -1.36 15.79
N ASN A 118 -1.04 -1.44 16.42
CA ASN A 118 -1.15 -1.72 17.85
C ASN A 118 -0.72 -3.14 18.22
N LEU A 119 -1.09 -4.13 17.41
CA LEU A 119 -0.68 -5.52 17.59
C LEU A 119 0.85 -5.67 17.54
N SER A 120 1.52 -4.91 16.67
CA SER A 120 2.98 -5.01 16.48
C SER A 120 3.77 -4.80 17.77
N LYS A 121 3.27 -3.98 18.70
CA LYS A 121 3.87 -3.75 20.02
C LYS A 121 3.97 -5.02 20.86
N LYS A 122 3.07 -5.99 20.64
CA LYS A 122 3.04 -7.29 21.32
C LYS A 122 4.05 -8.28 20.74
N TYR A 123 4.57 -8.04 19.54
CA TYR A 123 5.54 -8.90 18.85
C TYR A 123 6.81 -8.11 18.47
N PRO A 124 7.59 -7.59 19.44
CA PRO A 124 8.73 -6.70 19.18
C PRO A 124 9.87 -7.34 18.37
N LYS A 125 9.87 -8.67 18.23
CA LYS A 125 10.86 -9.43 17.45
C LYS A 125 10.48 -9.58 15.97
N VAL A 126 9.24 -9.26 15.59
CA VAL A 126 8.75 -9.29 14.21
C VAL A 126 8.70 -7.85 13.69
N THR A 127 9.18 -7.63 12.47
CA THR A 127 8.99 -6.35 11.79
C THR A 127 7.70 -6.37 10.99
N PHE A 128 6.92 -5.30 11.09
CA PHE A 128 5.64 -5.11 10.43
C PHE A 128 5.81 -4.04 9.36
N ILE A 129 5.52 -4.41 8.12
CA ILE A 129 5.56 -3.55 6.95
C ILE A 129 4.12 -3.31 6.51
N ASN A 130 3.67 -2.07 6.67
CA ASN A 130 2.37 -1.65 6.18
C ASN A 130 2.36 -1.69 4.65
N THR A 131 1.40 -2.39 4.05
CA THR A 131 1.32 -2.49 2.58
C THR A 131 0.71 -1.22 1.99
N THR A 132 -0.54 -0.92 2.33
CA THR A 132 -1.31 0.17 1.73
C THR A 132 -2.21 0.94 2.71
N ALA A 133 -2.47 0.41 3.92
CA ALA A 133 -3.31 1.08 4.90
C ALA A 133 -2.79 2.48 5.26
N SER A 134 -3.60 3.50 4.96
CA SER A 134 -3.14 4.89 4.92
C SER A 134 -3.80 5.79 5.98
N ALA A 135 -4.30 5.20 7.06
CA ALA A 135 -4.77 5.94 8.25
C ALA A 135 -3.60 6.69 8.92
N SER A 136 -3.79 7.95 9.28
CA SER A 136 -2.72 8.78 9.89
C SER A 136 -2.30 8.26 11.27
N GLU A 137 -3.25 7.72 12.03
CA GLU A 137 -3.14 7.19 13.40
C GLU A 137 -2.07 6.11 13.53
N ALA A 138 -1.94 5.25 12.51
CA ALA A 138 -1.08 4.07 12.54
C ALA A 138 0.39 4.41 12.81
N THR A 139 0.86 5.57 12.34
CA THR A 139 2.24 6.07 12.59
C THR A 139 2.26 7.26 13.55
N ASN A 140 1.24 8.13 13.55
CA ASN A 140 1.21 9.33 14.41
C ASN A 140 0.84 9.05 15.87
N GLN A 141 -0.19 8.24 16.14
CA GLN A 141 -0.67 7.98 17.51
C GLN A 141 -0.09 6.70 18.07
N VAL A 142 -0.09 5.62 17.27
CA VAL A 142 0.34 4.32 17.74
C VAL A 142 1.85 4.31 18.02
N LYS A 143 2.66 4.93 17.14
CA LYS A 143 4.12 5.10 17.27
C LYS A 143 4.89 3.81 17.58
N SER A 144 4.46 2.67 17.04
CA SER A 144 5.15 1.38 17.27
C SER A 144 6.53 1.35 16.62
N SER A 145 7.56 0.88 17.33
CA SER A 145 8.97 0.90 16.89
C SER A 145 9.32 -0.13 15.81
N ASN A 146 8.48 -1.15 15.63
CA ASN A 146 8.65 -2.22 14.64
C ASN A 146 7.60 -2.17 13.52
N PHE A 147 6.85 -1.07 13.40
CA PHE A 147 5.89 -0.84 12.32
C PHE A 147 6.40 0.26 11.38
N PHE A 148 6.41 -0.01 10.07
CA PHE A 148 6.95 0.86 9.04
C PHE A 148 5.97 1.05 7.89
N ARG A 149 5.83 2.27 7.40
CA ARG A 149 5.02 2.60 6.23
C ARG A 149 5.85 3.32 5.16
N PHE A 150 6.02 2.67 4.01
CA PHE A 150 6.83 3.18 2.89
C PHE A 150 5.99 3.86 1.81
N HIS A 151 4.95 4.56 2.25
CA HIS A 151 4.12 5.41 1.42
C HIS A 151 3.51 6.53 2.27
N GLY A 152 2.88 7.50 1.60
CA GLY A 152 2.15 8.56 2.29
C GLY A 152 0.90 8.06 2.99
N ASP A 153 0.40 8.85 3.93
CA ASP A 153 -0.92 8.69 4.50
C ASP A 153 -1.99 9.42 3.68
N ALA A 154 -3.25 9.22 4.04
CA ALA A 154 -4.35 9.76 3.25
C ALA A 154 -4.44 11.29 3.31
N ALA A 155 -3.97 11.92 4.40
CA ALA A 155 -3.93 13.37 4.55
C ALA A 155 -2.83 14.00 3.69
N GLN A 156 -1.68 13.33 3.54
CA GLN A 156 -0.60 13.75 2.63
C GLN A 156 -1.11 13.83 1.19
N TRP A 157 -1.97 12.91 0.76
CA TRP A 157 -2.47 12.86 -0.62
C TRP A 157 -3.56 13.88 -0.95
N SER A 158 -4.39 14.24 0.01
CA SER A 158 -5.36 15.34 -0.16
C SER A 158 -4.76 16.72 0.11
N GLY A 159 -3.51 16.78 0.59
CA GLY A 159 -2.76 18.02 0.77
C GLY A 159 -2.72 18.86 -0.51
N GLY A 160 -3.17 20.11 -0.43
CA GLY A 160 -3.24 21.06 -1.54
C GLY A 160 -4.48 20.95 -2.44
N VAL A 161 -5.24 19.85 -2.38
CA VAL A 161 -6.49 19.70 -3.17
C VAL A 161 -7.50 20.76 -2.75
N GLY A 162 -7.66 21.00 -1.44
CA GLY A 162 -8.57 22.03 -0.93
C GLY A 162 -8.19 23.46 -1.34
N GLU A 163 -6.89 23.77 -1.41
CA GLU A 163 -6.42 25.08 -1.88
C GLU A 163 -6.71 25.28 -3.38
N ILE A 164 -6.56 24.22 -4.19
CA ILE A 164 -6.89 24.26 -5.62
C ILE A 164 -8.40 24.41 -5.82
N ALA A 165 -9.20 23.65 -5.08
CA ALA A 165 -10.66 23.76 -5.11
C ALA A 165 -11.13 25.19 -4.83
N TYR A 166 -10.54 25.85 -3.84
CA TYR A 166 -10.89 27.24 -3.50
C TYR A 166 -10.30 28.25 -4.49
N ASN A 167 -8.99 28.25 -4.70
CA ASN A 167 -8.29 29.32 -5.41
C ASN A 167 -8.44 29.24 -6.92
N LEU A 168 -8.42 28.02 -7.49
CA LEU A 168 -8.43 27.82 -8.93
C LEU A 168 -9.83 27.55 -9.47
N LEU A 169 -10.62 26.72 -8.77
CA LEU A 169 -11.97 26.36 -9.22
C LEU A 169 -13.07 27.29 -8.66
N GLY A 170 -12.73 28.16 -7.72
CA GLY A 170 -13.66 29.14 -7.18
C GLY A 170 -14.69 28.58 -6.21
N TYR A 171 -14.55 27.32 -5.75
CA TYR A 171 -15.48 26.73 -4.79
C TYR A 171 -15.37 27.44 -3.44
N ARG A 172 -16.51 27.69 -2.80
CA ARG A 172 -16.63 28.38 -1.51
C ARG A 172 -17.36 27.53 -0.48
N LYS A 173 -18.34 26.74 -0.91
CA LYS A 173 -19.17 25.90 -0.04
C LYS A 173 -19.18 24.47 -0.53
N VAL A 174 -18.76 23.52 0.32
CA VAL A 174 -18.64 22.09 -0.01
C VAL A 174 -19.35 21.23 1.03
N ALA A 175 -19.99 20.15 0.59
CA ALA A 175 -20.46 19.08 1.48
C ALA A 175 -19.60 17.81 1.29
N ILE A 176 -19.55 16.96 2.31
CA ILE A 176 -18.76 15.72 2.31
C ILE A 176 -19.69 14.50 2.24
N ILE A 177 -19.29 13.51 1.46
CA ILE A 177 -19.72 12.13 1.59
C ILE A 177 -18.49 11.22 1.54
N ALA A 178 -18.33 10.32 2.50
CA ALA A 178 -17.12 9.49 2.59
C ALA A 178 -17.36 8.22 3.41
N ASP A 179 -16.68 7.12 3.08
CA ASP A 179 -16.85 5.87 3.81
C ASP A 179 -16.47 6.04 5.30
N ASP A 180 -17.25 5.45 6.19
CA ASP A 180 -17.14 5.66 7.63
C ASP A 180 -16.05 4.79 8.29
N TYR A 181 -14.79 5.09 7.98
CA TYR A 181 -13.63 4.42 8.59
C TYR A 181 -12.39 5.34 8.60
N SER A 182 -11.27 4.89 9.18
CA SER A 182 -10.11 5.75 9.43
C SER A 182 -9.46 6.39 8.20
N PHE A 183 -9.45 5.72 7.05
CA PHE A 183 -8.78 6.27 5.86
C PHE A 183 -9.48 7.54 5.33
N PRO A 184 -10.81 7.54 5.07
CA PRO A 184 -11.48 8.74 4.60
C PRO A 184 -11.52 9.87 5.61
N TYR A 185 -11.43 9.60 6.92
CA TYR A 185 -11.28 10.66 7.92
C TYR A 185 -10.00 11.47 7.69
N ALA A 186 -8.86 10.78 7.57
CA ALA A 186 -7.58 11.41 7.27
C ALA A 186 -7.60 12.11 5.88
N ASN A 187 -8.20 11.47 4.88
CA ASN A 187 -8.26 12.03 3.53
C ASN A 187 -9.12 13.31 3.46
N ALA A 188 -10.33 13.27 4.03
CA ALA A 188 -11.21 14.44 4.14
C ALA A 188 -10.57 15.54 4.99
N GLY A 189 -9.90 15.17 6.08
CA GLY A 189 -9.14 16.09 6.94
C GLY A 189 -8.04 16.86 6.20
N GLY A 190 -7.24 16.16 5.39
CA GLY A 190 -6.20 16.82 4.58
C GLY A 190 -6.78 17.79 3.53
N PHE A 191 -7.89 17.42 2.87
CA PHE A 191 -8.61 18.31 1.96
C PHE A 191 -9.16 19.53 2.69
N ALA A 192 -9.93 19.29 3.76
CA ALA A 192 -10.63 20.30 4.52
C ALA A 192 -9.67 21.30 5.17
N THR A 193 -8.49 20.85 5.63
CA THR A 193 -7.46 21.73 6.19
C THR A 193 -7.08 22.84 5.20
N GLY A 194 -6.78 22.47 3.94
CA GLY A 194 -6.44 23.44 2.90
C GLY A 194 -7.63 24.31 2.48
N PHE A 195 -8.80 23.69 2.28
CA PHE A 195 -10.01 24.39 1.82
C PHE A 195 -10.49 25.43 2.84
N CYS A 196 -10.60 25.04 4.11
CA CYS A 196 -11.05 25.92 5.18
C CYS A 196 -10.04 27.04 5.49
N LYS A 197 -8.73 26.75 5.42
CA LYS A 197 -7.69 27.77 5.57
C LYS A 197 -7.73 28.82 4.46
N ALA A 198 -8.09 28.42 3.24
CA ALA A 198 -8.27 29.34 2.12
C ALA A 198 -9.55 30.20 2.23
N GLY A 199 -10.43 29.92 3.19
CA GLY A 199 -11.69 30.65 3.41
C GLY A 199 -12.94 29.91 2.94
N GLY A 200 -12.80 28.63 2.56
CA GLY A 200 -13.93 27.76 2.22
C GLY A 200 -14.75 27.36 3.45
N VAL A 201 -15.98 26.89 3.21
CA VAL A 201 -16.93 26.45 4.24
C VAL A 201 -17.40 25.03 3.95
N ILE A 202 -17.33 24.16 4.95
CA ILE A 202 -17.92 22.82 4.92
C ILE A 202 -19.26 22.87 5.66
N VAL A 203 -20.34 22.43 5.00
CA VAL A 203 -21.72 22.64 5.47
C VAL A 203 -22.46 21.36 5.85
N GLY A 204 -21.74 20.26 5.95
CA GLY A 204 -22.26 18.97 6.39
C GLY A 204 -21.47 17.82 5.80
N ALA A 205 -21.63 16.66 6.41
CA ALA A 205 -21.02 15.43 5.97
C ALA A 205 -21.95 14.24 6.15
N GLN A 206 -21.86 13.29 5.24
CA GLN A 206 -22.48 11.97 5.34
C GLN A 206 -21.37 10.93 5.41
N TRP A 207 -21.48 10.01 6.37
CA TRP A 207 -20.52 8.93 6.60
C TRP A 207 -21.22 7.58 6.46
N PRO A 208 -21.56 7.15 5.23
CA PRO A 208 -22.11 5.82 4.99
C PRO A 208 -21.13 4.73 5.45
N ALA A 209 -21.68 3.63 5.97
CA ALA A 209 -20.88 2.48 6.37
C ALA A 209 -20.13 1.90 5.16
N LEU A 210 -18.88 1.48 5.38
CA LEU A 210 -18.12 0.80 4.35
C LEU A 210 -18.84 -0.49 3.89
N GLY A 211 -18.91 -0.69 2.58
CA GLY A 211 -19.68 -1.76 1.93
C GLY A 211 -21.10 -1.35 1.52
N THR A 212 -21.45 -0.06 1.59
CA THR A 212 -22.79 0.44 1.23
C THR A 212 -23.10 0.16 -0.25
N LYS A 213 -24.28 -0.42 -0.50
CA LYS A 213 -24.74 -0.80 -1.85
C LYS A 213 -25.78 0.13 -2.44
N ASP A 214 -26.46 0.90 -1.61
CA ASP A 214 -27.47 1.86 -2.03
C ASP A 214 -27.14 3.24 -1.48
N TYR A 215 -26.89 4.18 -2.38
CA TYR A 215 -26.57 5.58 -2.12
C TYR A 215 -27.74 6.51 -2.46
N SER A 216 -28.90 5.99 -2.88
CA SER A 216 -30.05 6.80 -3.30
C SER A 216 -30.47 7.82 -2.23
N SER A 217 -30.57 7.39 -0.97
CA SER A 217 -30.94 8.27 0.15
C SER A 217 -29.87 9.33 0.45
N GLN A 218 -28.59 8.96 0.34
CA GLN A 218 -27.44 9.82 0.56
C GLN A 218 -27.38 10.91 -0.51
N ILE A 219 -27.49 10.51 -1.78
CA ILE A 219 -27.51 11.42 -2.93
C ILE A 219 -28.69 12.38 -2.85
N ALA A 220 -29.89 11.89 -2.52
CA ALA A 220 -31.08 12.73 -2.37
C ALA A 220 -30.95 13.77 -1.23
N ALA A 221 -30.23 13.42 -0.17
CA ALA A 221 -29.98 14.27 0.98
C ALA A 221 -28.78 15.23 0.82
N LEU A 222 -28.03 15.16 -0.29
CA LEU A 222 -26.94 16.10 -0.53
C LEU A 222 -27.49 17.54 -0.69
N PRO A 223 -26.89 18.53 -0.03
CA PRO A 223 -27.35 19.91 -0.11
C PRO A 223 -27.20 20.46 -1.53
N LYS A 224 -28.21 21.21 -1.99
CA LYS A 224 -28.21 21.82 -3.33
C LYS A 224 -27.45 23.14 -3.38
N ASP A 225 -27.32 23.83 -2.26
CA ASP A 225 -26.71 25.14 -2.09
C ASP A 225 -25.20 25.05 -1.80
N VAL A 226 -24.52 24.12 -2.49
CA VAL A 226 -23.06 23.93 -2.45
C VAL A 226 -22.48 24.01 -3.85
N ASP A 227 -21.21 24.38 -3.96
CA ASP A 227 -20.50 24.50 -5.23
C ASP A 227 -19.99 23.15 -5.72
N ALA A 228 -19.61 22.26 -4.79
CA ALA A 228 -19.09 20.93 -5.08
C ALA A 228 -19.34 19.97 -3.90
N ILE A 229 -19.19 18.67 -4.18
CA ILE A 229 -19.24 17.60 -3.17
C ILE A 229 -17.85 16.95 -3.06
N TYR A 230 -17.28 16.92 -1.87
CA TYR A 230 -16.14 16.06 -1.61
C TYR A 230 -16.64 14.61 -1.42
N ALA A 231 -16.12 13.69 -2.23
CA ALA A 231 -16.51 12.30 -2.24
C ALA A 231 -15.30 11.40 -1.92
N GLY A 232 -15.23 10.89 -0.69
CA GLY A 232 -14.16 10.04 -0.17
C GLY A 232 -14.57 8.57 -0.07
N LEU A 233 -14.96 7.96 -1.19
CA LEU A 233 -15.38 6.55 -1.27
C LEU A 233 -14.37 5.74 -2.08
N GLY A 234 -14.25 4.43 -1.80
CA GLY A 234 -13.25 3.57 -2.41
C GLY A 234 -13.75 2.23 -2.95
N GLY A 235 -12.99 1.63 -3.86
CA GLY A 235 -13.25 0.26 -4.32
C GLY A 235 -14.67 0.07 -4.87
N ALA A 236 -15.37 -0.97 -4.40
CA ALA A 236 -16.75 -1.25 -4.83
C ALA A 236 -17.72 -0.11 -4.49
N ASP A 237 -17.47 0.63 -3.40
CA ASP A 237 -18.32 1.70 -2.92
C ASP A 237 -18.19 2.95 -3.80
N ALA A 238 -16.98 3.28 -4.25
CA ALA A 238 -16.75 4.33 -5.25
C ALA A 238 -17.48 4.05 -6.58
N VAL A 239 -17.35 2.83 -7.09
CA VAL A 239 -18.03 2.40 -8.33
C VAL A 239 -19.55 2.54 -8.17
N GLN A 240 -20.09 2.09 -7.03
CA GLN A 240 -21.53 2.13 -6.79
C GLN A 240 -22.05 3.56 -6.60
N PHE A 241 -21.34 4.40 -5.85
CA PHE A 241 -21.70 5.80 -5.67
C PHE A 241 -21.68 6.57 -6.99
N LEU A 242 -20.60 6.46 -7.78
CA LEU A 242 -20.50 7.17 -9.06
C LEU A 242 -21.58 6.71 -10.05
N LYS A 243 -21.84 5.40 -10.13
CA LYS A 243 -22.92 4.86 -10.96
C LYS A 243 -24.28 5.42 -10.54
N GLN A 244 -24.58 5.44 -9.25
CA GLN A 244 -25.86 5.97 -8.77
C GLN A 244 -25.94 7.50 -8.89
N ALA A 245 -24.82 8.22 -8.76
CA ALA A 245 -24.76 9.65 -9.03
C ALA A 245 -25.18 9.96 -10.48
N VAL A 246 -24.77 9.14 -11.46
CA VAL A 246 -25.26 9.23 -12.84
C VAL A 246 -26.76 8.91 -12.91
N GLN A 247 -27.20 7.78 -12.34
CA GLN A 247 -28.60 7.32 -12.41
C GLN A 247 -29.59 8.31 -11.79
N PHE A 248 -29.22 8.95 -10.69
CA PHE A 248 -30.05 9.94 -9.98
C PHE A 248 -29.78 11.38 -10.44
N GLY A 249 -28.92 11.57 -11.45
CA GLY A 249 -28.68 12.87 -12.08
C GLY A 249 -28.00 13.90 -11.17
N LEU A 250 -27.06 13.47 -10.31
CA LEU A 250 -26.24 14.39 -9.52
C LEU A 250 -25.40 15.27 -10.47
N LYS A 251 -25.68 16.57 -10.50
CA LYS A 251 -24.98 17.54 -11.37
C LYS A 251 -23.87 18.34 -10.69
N LYS A 252 -23.67 18.15 -9.39
CA LYS A 252 -22.64 18.89 -8.65
C LYS A 252 -21.24 18.35 -9.01
N PRO A 253 -20.26 19.23 -9.28
CA PRO A 253 -18.87 18.81 -9.41
C PRO A 253 -18.41 18.00 -8.20
N LEU A 254 -17.60 16.98 -8.45
CA LEU A 254 -16.98 16.18 -7.39
C LEU A 254 -15.54 16.62 -7.14
N ILE A 255 -15.16 16.58 -5.87
CA ILE A 255 -13.78 16.59 -5.41
C ILE A 255 -13.52 15.19 -4.86
N GLY A 256 -12.72 14.41 -5.56
CA GLY A 256 -12.42 13.04 -5.20
C GLY A 256 -11.42 12.94 -4.06
N GLY A 257 -11.76 12.10 -3.09
CA GLY A 257 -10.75 11.47 -2.25
C GLY A 257 -9.78 10.65 -3.09
N ALA A 258 -8.64 10.28 -2.51
CA ALA A 258 -7.50 9.71 -3.23
C ALA A 258 -7.80 8.39 -3.98
N ILE A 259 -8.93 7.75 -3.66
CA ILE A 259 -9.35 6.46 -4.22
C ILE A 259 -10.70 6.51 -4.96
N LEU A 260 -11.37 7.67 -5.02
CA LEU A 260 -12.68 7.78 -5.71
C LEU A 260 -12.54 7.53 -7.21
N VAL A 261 -11.50 8.10 -7.81
CA VAL A 261 -11.19 8.02 -9.24
C VAL A 261 -9.85 7.35 -9.48
N ASP A 262 -9.51 6.37 -8.63
CA ASP A 262 -8.35 5.52 -8.84
C ASP A 262 -8.47 4.73 -10.15
N GLY A 263 -7.34 4.30 -10.72
CA GLY A 263 -7.32 3.51 -11.96
C GLY A 263 -8.17 2.24 -11.90
N THR A 264 -8.36 1.64 -10.72
CA THR A 264 -9.27 0.49 -10.56
C THR A 264 -10.75 0.85 -10.67
N VAL A 265 -11.12 2.09 -10.34
CA VAL A 265 -12.50 2.61 -10.46
C VAL A 265 -12.75 3.16 -11.86
N LEU A 266 -11.83 3.98 -12.39
CA LEU A 266 -11.92 4.55 -13.74
C LEU A 266 -11.88 3.47 -14.84
N GLY A 267 -11.18 2.37 -14.59
CA GLY A 267 -11.15 1.20 -15.48
C GLY A 267 -12.33 0.23 -15.29
N SER A 268 -13.28 0.53 -14.41
CA SER A 268 -14.47 -0.32 -14.22
C SER A 268 -15.40 -0.23 -15.44
N LYS A 269 -16.24 -1.26 -15.62
CA LYS A 269 -17.25 -1.30 -16.70
C LYS A 269 -18.55 -0.57 -16.34
N ALA A 270 -18.62 0.06 -15.18
CA ALA A 270 -19.81 0.77 -14.74
C ALA A 270 -19.94 2.10 -15.48
N ASP A 271 -21.17 2.52 -15.75
CA ASP A 271 -21.44 3.85 -16.25
C ASP A 271 -21.26 4.88 -15.13
N ILE A 272 -20.07 5.49 -15.09
CA ILE A 272 -19.66 6.48 -14.10
C ILE A 272 -19.42 7.85 -14.74
N GLY A 273 -19.60 7.98 -16.05
CA GLY A 273 -18.88 8.97 -16.85
C GLY A 273 -19.21 10.42 -16.53
N ASP A 274 -20.50 10.74 -16.46
CA ASP A 274 -20.97 12.08 -16.13
C ASP A 274 -20.57 12.51 -14.71
N ALA A 275 -20.49 11.55 -13.78
CA ALA A 275 -20.12 11.83 -12.39
C ALA A 275 -18.60 11.94 -12.20
N ALA A 276 -17.82 11.11 -12.89
CA ALA A 276 -16.37 11.05 -12.76
C ALA A 276 -15.66 12.19 -13.51
N LEU A 277 -16.20 12.63 -14.65
CA LEU A 277 -15.58 13.66 -15.49
C LEU A 277 -15.37 14.97 -14.72
N ASN A 278 -14.23 15.63 -14.96
CA ASN A 278 -13.80 16.87 -14.29
C ASN A 278 -13.55 16.76 -12.78
N THR A 279 -13.74 15.58 -12.17
CA THR A 279 -13.41 15.36 -10.75
C THR A 279 -11.95 15.67 -10.52
N ILE A 280 -11.66 16.55 -9.56
CA ILE A 280 -10.29 16.77 -9.09
C ILE A 280 -9.97 15.88 -7.90
N GLY A 281 -8.74 15.43 -7.77
CA GLY A 281 -8.31 14.60 -6.64
C GLY A 281 -6.81 14.70 -6.44
N GLY A 282 -6.31 14.05 -5.39
CA GLY A 282 -4.89 13.99 -5.08
C GLY A 282 -4.48 12.60 -4.66
N GLY A 283 -3.30 12.14 -5.09
CA GLY A 283 -2.84 10.79 -4.84
C GLY A 283 -1.39 10.53 -5.25
N PRO A 284 -0.88 9.33 -4.95
CA PRO A 284 0.50 8.95 -5.25
C PRO A 284 0.70 8.52 -6.71
N VAL A 285 -0.37 8.46 -7.52
CA VAL A 285 -0.32 8.00 -8.91
C VAL A 285 -0.27 9.22 -9.83
N PRO A 286 0.79 9.37 -10.64
CA PRO A 286 0.89 10.46 -11.61
C PRO A 286 0.02 10.19 -12.84
N ASP A 287 -0.12 11.21 -13.70
CA ASP A 287 -0.80 11.05 -14.99
C ASP A 287 0.09 10.36 -16.04
N ASP A 288 -0.46 10.15 -17.24
CA ASP A 288 0.23 9.50 -18.36
C ASP A 288 1.43 10.30 -18.90
N SER A 289 1.49 11.61 -18.64
CA SER A 289 2.58 12.47 -19.11
C SER A 289 3.84 12.33 -18.25
N TYR A 290 3.70 11.79 -17.05
CA TYR A 290 4.82 11.55 -16.16
C TYR A 290 5.72 10.42 -16.65
N SER A 291 7.02 10.73 -16.77
CA SER A 291 8.04 9.80 -17.22
C SER A 291 9.31 9.97 -16.38
N THR A 292 9.79 8.84 -15.88
CA THR A 292 11.11 8.64 -15.27
C THR A 292 11.53 7.20 -15.60
N PRO A 293 12.83 6.88 -15.63
CA PRO A 293 13.29 5.51 -15.89
C PRO A 293 12.63 4.48 -14.95
N GLU A 294 12.48 4.83 -13.66
CA GLU A 294 11.83 3.99 -12.66
C GLU A 294 10.34 3.81 -12.93
N TYR A 295 9.63 4.89 -13.28
CA TYR A 295 8.19 4.82 -13.58
C TYR A 295 7.90 4.05 -14.86
N ASP A 296 8.66 4.30 -15.93
CA ASP A 296 8.42 3.66 -17.22
C ASP A 296 8.72 2.17 -17.15
N LYS A 297 9.77 1.77 -16.42
CA LYS A 297 10.02 0.36 -16.10
C LYS A 297 8.86 -0.27 -15.32
N PHE A 298 8.40 0.40 -14.26
CA PHE A 298 7.31 -0.12 -13.44
C PHE A 298 5.99 -0.23 -14.22
N LYS A 299 5.64 0.79 -15.00
CA LYS A 299 4.48 0.82 -15.89
C LYS A 299 4.53 -0.33 -16.91
N ALA A 300 5.69 -0.60 -17.52
CA ALA A 300 5.86 -1.74 -18.41
C ALA A 300 5.66 -3.09 -17.69
N GLN A 301 6.14 -3.22 -16.45
CA GLN A 301 5.91 -4.43 -15.63
C GLN A 301 4.43 -4.62 -15.28
N LEU A 302 3.70 -3.53 -14.99
CA LEU A 302 2.24 -3.57 -14.77
C LEU A 302 1.49 -3.99 -16.03
N THR A 303 1.82 -3.40 -17.19
CA THR A 303 1.23 -3.78 -18.48
C THR A 303 1.45 -5.25 -18.78
N ALA A 304 2.67 -5.76 -18.54
CA ALA A 304 2.98 -7.19 -18.69
C ALA A 304 2.20 -8.08 -17.70
N ALA A 305 1.77 -7.54 -16.57
CA ALA A 305 0.90 -8.19 -15.60
C ALA A 305 -0.61 -8.00 -15.90
N GLY A 306 -0.96 -7.36 -17.02
CA GLY A 306 -2.34 -7.16 -17.45
C GLY A 306 -3.10 -6.05 -16.72
N THR A 307 -2.39 -5.08 -16.13
CA THR A 307 -3.00 -3.96 -15.41
C THR A 307 -2.31 -2.63 -15.72
N GLY A 308 -2.95 -1.51 -15.37
CA GLY A 308 -2.39 -0.18 -15.44
C GLY A 308 -1.96 0.37 -14.07
N PRO A 309 -1.26 1.51 -14.03
CA PRO A 309 -0.94 2.21 -12.79
C PRO A 309 -2.20 2.51 -11.98
N ASN A 310 -2.17 2.16 -10.70
CA ASN A 310 -3.22 2.44 -9.73
C ASN A 310 -2.59 2.54 -8.34
N ILE A 311 -3.31 3.10 -7.37
CA ILE A 311 -2.78 3.36 -6.04
C ILE A 311 -2.30 2.05 -5.39
N PHE A 312 -3.09 0.99 -5.47
CA PHE A 312 -2.83 -0.27 -4.79
C PHE A 312 -1.56 -0.97 -5.31
N SER A 313 -1.32 -0.95 -6.63
CA SER A 313 -0.11 -1.51 -7.22
C SER A 313 1.14 -0.69 -6.93
N VAL A 314 1.05 0.65 -6.98
CA VAL A 314 2.14 1.56 -6.62
C VAL A 314 2.54 1.36 -5.15
N LEU A 315 1.57 1.35 -4.25
CA LEU A 315 1.84 1.21 -2.82
C LEU A 315 2.35 -0.20 -2.47
N GLY A 316 1.74 -1.25 -3.04
CA GLY A 316 2.21 -2.62 -2.87
C GLY A 316 3.66 -2.80 -3.33
N TYR A 317 4.02 -2.25 -4.49
CA TYR A 317 5.39 -2.27 -5.00
C TYR A 317 6.35 -1.48 -4.10
N ASN A 318 6.01 -0.25 -3.72
CA ASN A 318 6.88 0.60 -2.91
C ASN A 318 7.16 -0.01 -1.53
N SER A 319 6.13 -0.56 -0.88
CA SER A 319 6.24 -1.25 0.41
C SER A 319 7.04 -2.53 0.29
N ALA A 320 6.78 -3.36 -0.72
CA ALA A 320 7.52 -4.59 -0.95
C ALA A 320 9.00 -4.31 -1.27
N LYS A 321 9.27 -3.40 -2.20
CA LYS A 321 10.63 -3.05 -2.59
C LYS A 321 11.44 -2.45 -1.44
N SER A 322 10.81 -1.64 -0.58
CA SER A 322 11.47 -1.09 0.60
C SER A 322 11.81 -2.16 1.65
N MET A 323 10.88 -3.10 1.90
CA MET A 323 11.12 -4.28 2.73
C MET A 323 12.29 -5.12 2.19
N LEU A 324 12.27 -5.43 0.89
CA LEU A 324 13.29 -6.23 0.24
C LEU A 324 14.65 -5.52 0.19
N ALA A 325 14.68 -4.20 -0.02
CA ALA A 325 15.92 -3.42 0.02
C ALA A 325 16.59 -3.51 1.40
N GLY A 326 15.81 -3.43 2.48
CA GLY A 326 16.32 -3.64 3.83
C GLY A 326 16.91 -5.04 4.01
N LEU A 327 16.23 -6.08 3.51
CA LEU A 327 16.71 -7.46 3.58
C LEU A 327 18.01 -7.64 2.79
N VAL A 328 18.09 -7.09 1.58
CA VAL A 328 19.30 -7.12 0.73
C VAL A 328 20.48 -6.45 1.44
N ALA A 329 20.26 -5.28 2.06
CA ALA A 329 21.30 -4.54 2.76
C ALA A 329 21.90 -5.33 3.93
N VAL A 330 21.09 -6.11 4.65
CA VAL A 330 21.55 -6.98 5.74
C VAL A 330 21.86 -8.41 5.28
N LYS A 331 21.87 -8.68 3.97
CA LYS A 331 22.09 -10.02 3.39
C LYS A 331 21.16 -11.09 4.00
N GLY A 332 19.93 -10.71 4.32
CA GLY A 332 18.92 -11.58 4.92
C GLY A 332 19.18 -11.93 6.39
N ASP A 333 20.08 -11.21 7.08
CA ASP A 333 20.29 -11.35 8.51
C ASP A 333 19.14 -10.72 9.31
N LEU A 334 18.39 -11.59 9.99
CA LEU A 334 17.29 -11.25 10.88
C LEU A 334 17.58 -11.64 12.33
N SER A 335 18.84 -11.94 12.65
CA SER A 335 19.30 -12.24 14.01
C SER A 335 19.14 -11.03 14.95
N ASN A 336 19.37 -11.25 16.25
CA ASN A 336 19.36 -10.18 17.27
C ASN A 336 18.05 -9.38 17.27
N GLY A 337 16.92 -10.07 17.04
CA GLY A 337 15.60 -9.46 16.96
C GLY A 337 15.46 -8.43 15.84
N GLN A 338 16.17 -8.58 14.72
CA GLN A 338 16.08 -7.75 13.52
C GLN A 338 16.53 -6.28 13.69
N ALA A 339 17.39 -5.99 14.67
CA ALA A 339 17.84 -4.62 14.96
C ALA A 339 18.55 -3.97 13.76
N ALA A 340 19.47 -4.70 13.10
CA ALA A 340 20.17 -4.20 11.92
C ALA A 340 19.20 -3.91 10.75
N TYR A 341 18.27 -4.83 10.50
CA TYR A 341 17.23 -4.68 9.48
C TYR A 341 16.37 -3.43 9.72
N ARG A 342 15.83 -3.26 10.94
CA ARG A 342 15.03 -2.08 11.29
C ARG A 342 15.81 -0.77 11.23
N LYS A 343 17.12 -0.80 11.53
CA LYS A 343 18.00 0.37 11.38
C LYS A 343 18.12 0.79 9.91
N VAL A 344 18.26 -0.16 8.99
CA VAL A 344 18.26 0.14 7.54
C VAL A 344 16.91 0.72 7.13
N LEU A 345 15.80 0.06 7.49
CA LEU A 345 14.45 0.53 7.16
C LEU A 345 14.19 1.96 7.64
N SER A 346 14.59 2.29 8.87
CA SER A 346 14.38 3.62 9.47
C SER A 346 15.14 4.74 8.75
N ASN A 347 16.19 4.40 8.00
CA ASN A 347 17.04 5.37 7.28
C ASN A 347 16.91 5.24 5.76
N LEU A 348 15.96 4.45 5.27
CA LEU A 348 15.83 4.15 3.86
C LEU A 348 15.54 5.42 3.05
N LYS A 349 16.27 5.57 1.95
CA LYS A 349 16.07 6.61 0.94
C LYS A 349 16.27 5.99 -0.43
N TRP A 350 15.30 6.16 -1.33
CA TRP A 350 15.41 5.70 -2.71
C TRP A 350 14.42 6.43 -3.63
N ASN A 351 14.67 6.38 -4.95
CA ASN A 351 13.74 6.89 -5.95
C ASN A 351 12.71 5.81 -6.28
N THR A 352 11.48 6.00 -5.79
CA THR A 352 10.34 5.15 -6.17
C THR A 352 9.89 5.47 -7.59
N PRO A 353 9.05 4.62 -8.22
CA PRO A 353 8.42 4.95 -9.49
C PRO A 353 7.72 6.31 -9.49
N THR A 354 7.22 6.79 -8.35
CA THR A 354 6.46 8.04 -8.27
C THR A 354 7.23 9.18 -7.56
N GLY A 355 8.56 9.05 -7.50
CA GLY A 355 9.48 10.07 -7.00
C GLY A 355 10.23 9.67 -5.72
N PRO A 356 10.98 10.61 -5.13
CA PRO A 356 11.87 10.30 -4.00
C PRO A 356 11.07 9.91 -2.74
N LEU A 357 11.54 8.87 -2.07
CA LEU A 357 11.05 8.44 -0.76
C LEU A 357 12.15 8.56 0.29
N SER A 358 11.80 9.06 1.46
CA SER A 358 12.64 9.00 2.66
C SER A 358 11.79 8.81 3.92
N MET A 359 12.38 8.25 4.97
CA MET A 359 11.65 7.97 6.21
C MET A 359 11.73 9.11 7.21
N ASP A 360 10.61 9.39 7.88
CA ASP A 360 10.56 10.29 9.03
C ASP A 360 10.77 9.55 10.37
N LYS A 361 10.74 10.30 11.47
CA LYS A 361 10.91 9.78 12.84
C LYS A 361 9.78 8.84 13.29
N ASN A 362 8.61 8.92 12.67
CA ASN A 362 7.44 8.08 12.94
C ASN A 362 7.44 6.80 12.09
N ARG A 363 8.49 6.58 11.28
CA ARG A 363 8.59 5.46 10.33
C ARG A 363 7.48 5.54 9.26
N ASN A 364 7.10 6.75 8.90
CA ASN A 364 6.26 7.07 7.77
C ASN A 364 7.12 7.64 6.63
N ALA A 365 6.71 7.41 5.39
CA ALA A 365 7.41 7.95 4.24
C ALA A 365 7.03 9.42 3.97
N ILE A 366 8.06 10.22 3.73
CA ILE A 366 7.97 11.50 3.03
C ILE A 366 7.98 11.17 1.54
N VAL A 367 6.94 11.57 0.82
CA VAL A 367 6.65 11.10 -0.55
C VAL A 367 6.34 12.26 -1.50
N SER A 368 6.25 11.97 -2.79
CA SER A 368 5.60 12.85 -3.76
C SER A 368 4.08 12.69 -3.71
N ASN A 369 3.37 13.76 -4.07
CA ASN A 369 1.93 13.79 -4.28
C ASN A 369 1.59 14.44 -5.62
N PHE A 370 0.56 13.94 -6.28
CA PHE A 370 0.07 14.43 -7.56
C PHE A 370 -1.39 14.84 -7.40
N ILE A 371 -1.68 16.09 -7.69
CA ILE A 371 -3.04 16.61 -7.79
C ILE A 371 -3.42 16.57 -9.26
N TYR A 372 -4.60 16.04 -9.55
CA TYR A 372 -5.05 15.73 -10.90
C TYR A 372 -6.52 16.09 -11.12
N GLN A 373 -6.92 16.10 -12.39
CA GLN A 373 -8.30 16.18 -12.84
C GLN A 373 -8.60 14.99 -13.76
N VAL A 374 -9.78 14.40 -13.63
CA VAL A 374 -10.28 13.39 -14.57
C VAL A 374 -10.69 14.06 -15.88
N ILE A 375 -10.20 13.53 -16.99
CA ILE A 375 -10.51 13.96 -18.36
C ILE A 375 -10.91 12.73 -19.20
N SER A 376 -11.61 12.97 -20.31
CA SER A 376 -11.84 11.92 -21.31
C SER A 376 -10.53 11.49 -21.96
N ASP A 377 -10.41 10.19 -22.27
CA ASP A 377 -9.31 9.65 -23.07
C ASP A 377 -9.53 9.79 -24.60
N GLY A 378 -10.70 10.29 -25.02
CA GLY A 378 -11.11 10.41 -26.43
C GLY A 378 -11.60 9.10 -27.07
N LYS A 379 -11.71 8.02 -26.31
CA LYS A 379 -12.09 6.66 -26.75
C LYS A 379 -13.25 6.07 -25.94
N GLY A 380 -13.97 6.91 -25.20
CA GLY A 380 -15.08 6.50 -24.33
C GLY A 380 -14.64 6.08 -22.92
N GLY A 381 -13.36 6.23 -22.58
CA GLY A 381 -12.83 6.01 -21.24
C GLY A 381 -12.35 7.31 -20.56
N PHE A 382 -11.68 7.13 -19.42
CA PHE A 382 -11.19 8.21 -18.57
C PHE A 382 -9.71 8.05 -18.26
N LYS A 383 -9.05 9.18 -18.08
CA LYS A 383 -7.68 9.25 -17.55
C LYS A 383 -7.54 10.47 -16.66
N THR A 384 -6.43 10.54 -15.94
CA THR A 384 -6.09 11.72 -15.15
C THR A 384 -5.17 12.65 -15.93
N LYS A 385 -5.27 13.95 -15.64
CA LYS A 385 -4.34 14.99 -16.08
C LYS A 385 -3.81 15.71 -14.85
N SER A 386 -2.50 15.81 -14.72
CA SER A 386 -1.86 16.46 -13.58
C SER A 386 -2.14 17.96 -13.60
N LEU A 387 -2.53 18.48 -12.44
CA LEU A 387 -2.68 19.91 -12.15
C LEU A 387 -1.46 20.43 -11.39
N LYS A 388 -0.93 19.63 -10.46
CA LYS A 388 0.22 20.00 -9.63
C LYS A 388 0.93 18.75 -9.13
N ARG A 389 2.26 18.81 -9.10
CA ARG A 389 3.10 17.85 -8.37
C ARG A 389 3.70 18.54 -7.15
N GLN A 390 3.78 17.81 -6.05
CA GLN A 390 4.46 18.25 -4.84
C GLN A 390 5.41 17.14 -4.39
N ASP A 391 6.70 17.43 -4.30
CA ASP A 391 7.67 16.48 -3.76
C ASP A 391 7.91 16.76 -2.28
N LYS A 392 8.44 15.76 -1.57
CA LYS A 392 8.83 15.85 -0.15
C LYS A 392 7.66 16.21 0.78
N VAL A 393 6.46 15.72 0.48
CA VAL A 393 5.27 15.88 1.30
C VAL A 393 5.44 15.02 2.55
N ALA A 394 5.64 15.66 3.71
CA ALA A 394 5.77 14.99 4.99
C ALA A 394 4.40 14.75 5.66
N GLN A 395 4.33 13.76 6.54
CA GLN A 395 3.13 13.50 7.34
C GLN A 395 2.90 14.66 8.33
N GLY A 396 1.67 15.19 8.34
CA GLY A 396 1.23 16.13 9.37
C GLY A 396 1.03 15.43 10.71
N THR A 397 1.06 16.17 11.82
CA THR A 397 0.88 15.58 13.17
C THR A 397 -0.58 15.40 13.58
N LYS A 398 -1.51 16.06 12.88
CA LYS A 398 -2.94 15.99 13.18
C LYS A 398 -3.50 14.65 12.73
N VAL A 399 -4.30 14.05 13.60
CA VAL A 399 -5.16 12.92 13.28
C VAL A 399 -6.58 13.46 13.15
N PHE A 400 -7.29 12.97 12.15
CA PHE A 400 -8.64 13.43 11.84
C PHE A 400 -9.65 12.33 12.16
N GLY A 401 -10.77 12.72 12.75
CA GLY A 401 -12.00 11.92 12.77
C GLY A 401 -12.94 12.35 11.65
N ARG A 402 -14.24 12.10 11.82
CA ARG A 402 -15.29 12.62 10.93
C ARG A 402 -15.23 14.15 10.86
N VAL A 403 -14.97 14.69 9.67
CA VAL A 403 -15.01 16.12 9.38
C VAL A 403 -16.42 16.51 8.97
N ASN A 404 -17.14 17.23 9.83
CA ASN A 404 -18.49 17.71 9.57
C ASN A 404 -18.52 19.21 9.24
N SER A 405 -17.48 19.94 9.64
CA SER A 405 -17.34 21.37 9.43
C SER A 405 -15.87 21.79 9.41
N CYS A 406 -15.61 23.05 9.04
CA CYS A 406 -14.27 23.63 9.13
C CYS A 406 -13.74 23.76 10.57
N ALA A 407 -14.61 23.68 11.59
CA ALA A 407 -14.16 23.69 12.98
C ALA A 407 -13.38 22.43 13.36
N ASP A 408 -13.67 21.29 12.71
CA ASP A 408 -13.01 20.01 12.99
C ASP A 408 -11.55 19.97 12.52
N VAL A 409 -11.19 20.85 11.58
CA VAL A 409 -9.84 20.91 10.98
C VAL A 409 -8.99 22.10 11.44
N LYS A 410 -9.57 23.07 12.12
CA LYS A 410 -8.82 24.08 12.90
C LYS A 410 -8.06 23.41 14.04
#